data_AF-A0A5N6ZGB6-F1
#
_entry.id   AF-A0A5N6ZGB6-F1
#
_cell.length_a   1.000
_cell.length_b   1.000
_cell.length_c   1.000
_cell.angle_alpha   90.00
_cell.angle_beta   90.00
_cell.angle_gamma   90.00
#
_symmetry.space_group_name_H-M   'P 1'
#
loop_
_entity.id
_entity.type
_entity.pdbx_description
1 polymer ?
#
loop_
_entity_poly.entity_id
_entity_poly.type
_entity_poly.pdbx_seq_one_letter_code
_entity_poly.pdbx_strand_id
1 'polypeptide(L)'
;MIFDHVQMRPLNRKQRLSLITFAIFYFFLFFFCRANSARDPGSFFFQPREGYRPEYSLSRIKESRGYLSRFNQTTTPPDLDLIAHRRQPDPEQVDLCVGIVTVKRPLKQNIDTTVASLIDGLSQKQRSQISIHLLFALTTPTNHPDYNHPWVRNAVDRVLTYDTLNASTPYLKVLERSNKYTSEKSLIDYSLSLRSCYTGTDAPYFLMLEDDLVAQPSWYESTTQAIRKITLWSQRGVLSPDWLYLRLFWTEKFLGWNSENWLEYLLWSLLVTSTVALLGLAARRTLRPAQDILTNAFLALLCLVCVPLVIVLYFAAGRVTVQRPMRPGVHRMNKHGCCSQALVFPREKVPQILEYMKKMADATTPKPVDTTLERLANEYQFDRLALAPPQMQHVGAASYKEEEKKWRKGEYAVRGAHGVWSMEFEKAYESTPYGATTIDHYWPH
;
A
#
# COMPACT_ATOMS: atom_id res chain seq x y z
N MET A 1 32.72 45.99 -33.88
CA MET A 1 33.84 45.63 -33.00
C MET A 1 33.46 46.15 -31.63
N ILE A 2 33.15 45.33 -30.62
CA ILE A 2 34.01 44.32 -30.01
C ILE A 2 33.09 43.21 -29.48
N PHE A 3 33.04 42.08 -30.16
CA PHE A 3 32.71 40.80 -29.53
C PHE A 3 34.01 40.37 -28.85
N ASP A 4 34.21 40.76 -27.60
CA ASP A 4 35.28 40.17 -26.80
C ASP A 4 34.90 38.72 -26.56
N HIS A 5 35.54 37.85 -27.33
CA HIS A 5 35.64 36.44 -27.05
C HIS A 5 35.98 36.26 -25.58
N VAL A 6 35.05 35.74 -24.79
CA VAL A 6 35.37 35.10 -23.52
C VAL A 6 36.23 33.89 -23.87
N GLN A 7 37.54 34.11 -24.01
CA GLN A 7 38.53 33.04 -24.09
C GLN A 7 38.47 32.31 -22.75
N MET A 8 37.73 31.20 -22.73
CA MET A 8 37.81 30.26 -21.62
C MET A 8 39.26 29.80 -21.54
N ARG A 9 39.99 30.29 -20.53
CA ARG A 9 41.36 29.85 -20.26
C ARG A 9 41.36 28.31 -20.18
N PRO A 10 42.31 27.62 -20.84
CA PRO A 10 42.36 26.18 -20.83
C PRO A 10 42.51 25.66 -19.38
N LEU A 11 41.77 24.61 -19.05
CA LEU A 11 41.78 24.00 -17.72
C LEU A 11 43.19 23.54 -17.35
N ASN A 12 43.64 23.88 -16.15
CA ASN A 12 44.93 23.42 -15.62
C ASN A 12 44.91 21.88 -15.42
N ARG A 13 46.07 21.23 -15.45
CA ARG A 13 46.26 19.79 -15.16
C ARG A 13 45.52 19.35 -13.90
N LYS A 14 45.59 20.15 -12.81
CA LYS A 14 44.87 19.84 -11.55
C LYS A 14 43.34 19.83 -11.75
N GLN A 15 42.79 20.82 -12.44
CA GLN A 15 41.35 20.93 -12.74
C GLN A 15 40.88 19.78 -13.65
N ARG A 16 41.67 19.44 -14.69
CA ARG A 16 41.41 18.28 -15.55
C ARG A 16 41.39 16.98 -14.75
N LEU A 17 42.37 16.78 -13.85
CA LEU A 17 42.42 15.61 -13.00
C LEU A 17 41.20 15.55 -12.07
N SER A 18 40.78 16.67 -11.47
CA SER A 18 39.57 16.74 -10.66
C SER A 18 38.31 16.35 -11.43
N LEU A 19 38.18 16.78 -12.70
CA LEU A 19 37.05 16.37 -13.54
C LEU A 19 37.09 14.89 -13.91
N ILE A 20 38.27 14.32 -14.16
CA ILE A 20 38.43 12.88 -14.40
C ILE A 20 38.03 12.09 -13.15
N THR A 21 38.50 12.51 -11.98
CA THR A 21 38.12 11.89 -10.69
C THR A 21 36.62 12.00 -10.46
N PHE A 22 36.02 13.17 -10.72
CA PHE A 22 34.57 13.35 -10.64
C PHE A 22 33.83 12.42 -11.62
N ALA A 23 34.29 12.29 -12.87
CA ALA A 23 33.66 11.42 -13.85
C ALA A 23 33.71 9.95 -13.41
N ILE A 24 34.86 9.46 -12.93
CA ILE A 24 35.00 8.10 -12.39
C ILE A 24 34.03 7.88 -11.23
N PHE A 25 33.99 8.82 -10.28
CA PHE A 25 33.09 8.75 -9.13
C PHE A 25 31.61 8.80 -9.55
N TYR A 26 31.27 9.66 -10.51
CA TYR A 26 29.92 9.79 -11.06
C TYR A 26 29.47 8.50 -11.75
N PHE A 27 30.32 7.88 -12.59
CA PHE A 27 30.00 6.61 -13.22
C PHE A 27 29.86 5.48 -12.20
N PHE A 28 30.71 5.45 -11.18
CA PHE A 28 30.56 4.51 -10.07
C PHE A 28 29.20 4.69 -9.38
N LEU A 29 28.83 5.93 -9.02
CA LEU A 29 27.53 6.24 -8.44
C LEU A 29 26.38 5.88 -9.37
N PHE A 30 26.51 6.12 -10.67
CA PHE A 30 25.49 5.79 -11.67
C PHE A 30 25.21 4.29 -11.70
N PHE A 31 26.26 3.45 -11.74
CA PHE A 31 26.11 2.00 -11.71
C PHE A 31 25.62 1.51 -10.35
N PHE A 32 26.04 2.14 -9.25
CA PHE A 32 25.53 1.84 -7.92
C PHE A 32 24.03 2.14 -7.81
N CYS A 33 23.57 3.31 -8.24
CA CYS A 33 22.14 3.65 -8.29
C CYS A 33 21.38 2.69 -9.21
N ARG A 34 21.91 2.39 -10.39
CA ARG A 34 21.27 1.42 -11.31
C ARG A 34 21.07 0.04 -10.66
N ALA A 35 22.06 -0.45 -9.91
CA ALA A 35 21.97 -1.75 -9.26
C ALA A 35 20.99 -1.74 -8.07
N ASN A 36 20.96 -0.67 -7.28
CA ASN A 36 20.17 -0.61 -6.04
C ASN A 36 18.73 -0.10 -6.25
N SER A 37 18.48 0.67 -7.31
CA SER A 37 17.17 1.27 -7.59
C SER A 37 16.30 0.44 -8.53
N ALA A 38 16.73 -0.78 -8.91
CA ALA A 38 15.99 -1.64 -9.84
C ALA A 38 14.59 -2.00 -9.34
N ARG A 39 14.35 -1.96 -8.01
CA ARG A 39 13.06 -2.26 -7.38
C ARG A 39 12.21 -1.04 -7.03
N ASP A 40 12.72 0.17 -7.23
CA ASP A 40 12.01 1.41 -6.90
C ASP A 40 11.18 1.89 -8.10
N PRO A 41 9.84 1.84 -8.04
CA PRO A 41 8.98 2.22 -9.15
C PRO A 41 9.04 3.73 -9.50
N GLY A 42 9.57 4.56 -8.61
CA GLY A 42 9.84 5.98 -8.85
C GLY A 42 11.22 6.26 -9.45
N SER A 43 12.04 5.23 -9.68
CA SER A 43 13.38 5.36 -10.25
C SER A 43 13.38 5.31 -11.78
N PHE A 44 14.30 6.04 -12.40
CA PHE A 44 14.62 5.87 -13.81
C PHE A 44 15.22 4.49 -14.10
N PHE A 45 15.86 3.87 -13.11
CA PHE A 45 16.48 2.54 -13.24
C PHE A 45 15.53 1.39 -12.91
N PHE A 46 14.24 1.67 -12.70
CA PHE A 46 13.25 0.66 -12.36
C PHE A 46 13.21 -0.46 -13.40
N GLN A 47 13.31 -1.70 -12.92
CA GLN A 47 13.19 -2.90 -13.72
C GLN A 47 11.93 -3.64 -13.25
N PRO A 48 10.82 -3.60 -14.01
CA PRO A 48 9.56 -4.23 -13.59
C PRO A 48 9.68 -5.71 -13.24
N ARG A 49 10.62 -6.43 -13.86
CA ARG A 49 10.93 -7.83 -13.52
C ARG A 49 11.44 -7.97 -12.10
N GLU A 50 12.45 -7.18 -11.72
CA GLU A 50 13.05 -7.24 -10.39
C GLU A 50 12.15 -6.60 -9.33
N GLY A 51 11.52 -5.46 -9.64
CA GLY A 51 10.67 -4.74 -8.70
C GLY A 51 9.40 -5.48 -8.30
N TYR A 52 8.77 -6.21 -9.22
CA TYR A 52 7.55 -6.97 -8.97
C TYR A 52 7.79 -8.45 -8.74
N ARG A 53 9.04 -8.85 -8.45
CA ARG A 53 9.39 -10.23 -8.18
C ARG A 53 8.73 -10.69 -6.86
N PRO A 54 7.86 -11.71 -6.88
CA PRO A 54 7.22 -12.21 -5.68
C PRO A 54 8.14 -13.22 -4.98
N GLU A 55 8.90 -12.74 -4.01
CA GLU A 55 9.85 -13.55 -3.23
C GLU A 55 9.13 -14.30 -2.10
N TYR A 56 8.29 -13.58 -1.35
CA TYR A 56 7.57 -14.10 -0.21
C TYR A 56 6.13 -14.48 -0.55
N SER A 57 5.43 -13.66 -1.34
CA SER A 57 4.00 -13.85 -1.62
C SER A 57 3.68 -15.25 -2.15
N LEU A 58 4.48 -15.80 -3.05
CA LEU A 58 4.23 -17.14 -3.60
C LEU A 58 4.33 -18.24 -2.53
N SER A 59 5.31 -18.14 -1.64
CA SER A 59 5.50 -19.07 -0.52
C SER A 59 4.33 -18.98 0.45
N ARG A 60 3.92 -17.75 0.81
CA ARG A 60 2.79 -17.50 1.72
C ARG A 60 1.46 -17.99 1.16
N ILE A 61 1.21 -17.83 -0.15
CA ILE A 61 0.02 -18.37 -0.82
C ILE A 61 0.01 -19.90 -0.76
N LYS A 62 1.16 -20.55 -1.01
CA LYS A 62 1.26 -22.01 -0.98
C LYS A 62 1.00 -22.56 0.42
N GLU A 63 1.60 -21.96 1.44
CA GLU A 63 1.43 -22.31 2.85
C GLU A 63 -0.04 -22.20 3.28
N SER A 64 -0.62 -21.02 3.09
CA SER A 64 -2.01 -20.75 3.49
C SER A 64 -3.01 -21.65 2.79
N ARG A 65 -2.87 -21.89 1.47
CA ARG A 65 -3.73 -22.87 0.77
C ARG A 65 -3.56 -24.29 1.30
N GLY A 66 -2.35 -24.66 1.69
CA GLY A 66 -2.08 -25.92 2.40
C GLY A 66 -2.87 -26.01 3.70
N TYR A 67 -2.87 -24.95 4.50
CA TYR A 67 -3.67 -24.85 5.74
C TYR A 67 -5.17 -24.98 5.47
N LEU A 68 -5.70 -24.26 4.46
CA LEU A 68 -7.12 -24.24 4.12
C LEU A 68 -7.63 -25.59 3.61
N SER A 69 -6.77 -26.41 3.00
CA SER A 69 -7.16 -27.73 2.49
C SER A 69 -7.80 -28.65 3.54
N ARG A 70 -7.50 -28.42 4.83
CA ARG A 70 -8.09 -29.13 5.98
C ARG A 70 -9.58 -28.84 6.19
N PHE A 71 -10.07 -27.73 5.67
CA PHE A 71 -11.47 -27.30 5.75
C PHE A 71 -12.33 -27.82 4.61
N ASN A 72 -11.75 -28.57 3.67
CA ASN A 72 -12.48 -29.14 2.53
C ASN A 72 -13.31 -30.39 2.88
N GLN A 73 -13.23 -30.85 4.13
CA GLN A 73 -14.00 -31.98 4.61
C GLN A 73 -15.45 -31.57 4.92
N THR A 74 -16.41 -32.46 4.65
CA THR A 74 -17.84 -32.25 4.94
C THR A 74 -18.16 -32.18 6.43
N THR A 75 -17.27 -32.69 7.27
CA THR A 75 -17.40 -32.69 8.72
C THR A 75 -16.27 -31.85 9.30
N THR A 76 -16.57 -30.86 10.14
CA THR A 76 -15.54 -30.11 10.88
C THR A 76 -14.78 -31.11 11.77
N PRO A 77 -13.46 -31.25 11.65
CA PRO A 77 -12.72 -32.14 12.52
C PRO A 77 -12.86 -31.70 14.00
N PRO A 78 -12.94 -32.63 14.97
CA PRO A 78 -13.15 -32.30 16.39
C PRO A 78 -12.09 -31.35 16.96
N ASP A 79 -10.84 -31.46 16.47
CA ASP A 79 -9.73 -30.60 16.87
C ASP A 79 -9.76 -29.20 16.19
N LEU A 80 -10.72 -28.97 15.29
CA LEU A 80 -10.91 -27.75 14.50
C LEU A 80 -12.22 -27.03 14.84
N ASP A 81 -12.70 -27.11 16.09
CA ASP A 81 -13.70 -26.20 16.70
C ASP A 81 -13.12 -24.76 16.82
N LEU A 82 -12.63 -24.23 15.70
CA LEU A 82 -12.04 -22.90 15.53
C LEU A 82 -13.10 -21.84 15.20
N ILE A 83 -14.28 -22.24 14.73
CA ILE A 83 -15.43 -21.33 14.59
C ILE A 83 -16.08 -21.21 15.97
N ALA A 84 -15.46 -20.39 16.84
CA ALA A 84 -15.94 -20.10 18.19
C ALA A 84 -17.34 -19.45 18.21
N HIS A 85 -17.81 -18.95 17.06
CA HIS A 85 -18.98 -18.07 16.97
C HIS A 85 -20.31 -18.77 16.65
N ARG A 86 -20.34 -20.08 16.34
CA ARG A 86 -21.62 -20.80 16.03
C ARG A 86 -22.63 -20.83 17.19
N ARG A 87 -22.24 -20.40 18.40
CA ARG A 87 -23.10 -20.32 19.60
C ARG A 87 -22.96 -18.99 20.37
N GLN A 88 -22.47 -17.93 19.74
CA GLN A 88 -22.32 -16.63 20.41
C GLN A 88 -23.65 -15.86 20.49
N PRO A 89 -23.78 -14.92 21.46
CA PRO A 89 -24.90 -13.99 21.53
C PRO A 89 -25.02 -13.15 20.24
N ASP A 90 -26.22 -12.62 19.99
CA ASP A 90 -26.47 -11.61 18.95
C ASP A 90 -26.62 -10.25 19.64
N PRO A 91 -25.71 -9.27 19.42
CA PRO A 91 -24.57 -9.28 18.49
C PRO A 91 -23.37 -10.11 18.97
N GLU A 92 -22.57 -10.61 18.02
CA GLU A 92 -21.33 -11.34 18.28
C GLU A 92 -20.32 -10.45 19.01
N GLN A 93 -19.61 -11.04 19.98
CA GLN A 93 -18.63 -10.36 20.84
C GLN A 93 -17.22 -10.64 20.34
N VAL A 94 -16.64 -9.67 19.60
CA VAL A 94 -15.33 -9.81 18.93
C VAL A 94 -14.55 -8.50 18.93
N ASP A 95 -13.22 -8.58 18.92
CA ASP A 95 -12.35 -7.40 18.86
C ASP A 95 -12.30 -6.79 17.44
N LEU A 96 -12.53 -7.60 16.41
CA LEU A 96 -12.42 -7.21 15.00
C LEU A 96 -13.45 -7.94 14.13
N CYS A 97 -14.26 -7.20 13.37
CA CYS A 97 -15.07 -7.79 12.29
C CYS A 97 -14.38 -7.61 10.94
N VAL A 98 -14.26 -8.67 10.16
CA VAL A 98 -13.63 -8.67 8.84
C VAL A 98 -14.72 -8.79 7.77
N GLY A 99 -14.92 -7.74 6.98
CA GLY A 99 -15.81 -7.74 5.83
C GLY A 99 -15.05 -8.00 4.54
N ILE A 100 -15.40 -9.06 3.82
CA ILE A 100 -14.79 -9.41 2.53
C ILE A 100 -15.87 -9.42 1.46
N VAL A 101 -15.63 -8.69 0.37
CA VAL A 101 -16.54 -8.66 -0.79
C VAL A 101 -15.89 -9.42 -1.94
N THR A 102 -16.54 -10.49 -2.40
CA THR A 102 -16.08 -11.29 -3.54
C THR A 102 -17.05 -11.23 -4.71
N VAL A 103 -16.49 -11.15 -5.91
CA VAL A 103 -17.24 -11.18 -7.18
C VAL A 103 -16.63 -12.23 -8.09
N LYS A 104 -17.39 -12.74 -9.06
CA LYS A 104 -16.83 -13.67 -10.05
C LYS A 104 -15.81 -12.94 -10.93
N ARG A 105 -14.53 -13.31 -10.80
CA ARG A 105 -13.45 -12.82 -11.67
C ARG A 105 -13.35 -13.65 -12.95
N PRO A 106 -12.96 -13.06 -14.10
CA PRO A 106 -12.87 -13.80 -15.37
C PRO A 106 -11.73 -14.82 -15.40
N LEU A 107 -10.58 -14.49 -14.77
CA LEU A 107 -9.36 -15.29 -14.91
C LEU A 107 -9.12 -16.25 -13.76
N LYS A 108 -9.11 -15.73 -12.53
CA LYS A 108 -8.73 -16.48 -11.34
C LYS A 108 -9.46 -15.92 -10.13
N GLN A 109 -10.10 -16.80 -9.38
CA GLN A 109 -10.59 -16.47 -8.05
C GLN A 109 -9.42 -16.56 -7.07
N ASN A 110 -9.34 -15.62 -6.13
CA ASN A 110 -8.31 -15.60 -5.10
C ASN A 110 -8.90 -15.57 -3.68
N ILE A 111 -10.23 -15.64 -3.54
CA ILE A 111 -10.89 -15.54 -2.24
C ILE A 111 -10.47 -16.65 -1.29
N ASP A 112 -10.24 -17.85 -1.83
CA ASP A 112 -9.68 -18.97 -1.08
C ASP A 112 -8.32 -18.61 -0.45
N THR A 113 -7.46 -17.94 -1.22
CA THR A 113 -6.14 -17.49 -0.78
C THR A 113 -6.25 -16.40 0.29
N THR A 114 -7.16 -15.44 0.09
CA THR A 114 -7.41 -14.37 1.06
C THR A 114 -7.90 -14.95 2.39
N VAL A 115 -8.97 -15.74 2.37
CA VAL A 115 -9.51 -16.37 3.59
C VAL A 115 -8.47 -17.29 4.25
N ALA A 116 -7.78 -18.11 3.46
CA ALA A 116 -6.73 -18.99 3.95
C ALA A 116 -5.64 -18.22 4.70
N SER A 117 -5.11 -17.15 4.10
CA SER A 117 -4.01 -16.39 4.68
C SER A 117 -4.40 -15.58 5.92
N LEU A 118 -5.69 -15.24 6.06
CA LEU A 118 -6.21 -14.54 7.23
C LEU A 118 -6.28 -15.45 8.46
N ILE A 119 -6.69 -16.72 8.28
CA ILE A 119 -6.88 -17.67 9.38
C ILE A 119 -5.60 -18.46 9.69
N ASP A 120 -4.72 -18.63 8.70
CA ASP A 120 -3.46 -19.33 8.87
C ASP A 120 -2.46 -18.46 9.64
N GLY A 121 -1.91 -19.01 10.73
CA GLY A 121 -1.04 -18.30 11.68
C GLY A 121 -1.74 -17.77 12.94
N LEU A 122 -3.08 -17.80 12.98
CA LEU A 122 -3.83 -17.40 14.17
C LEU A 122 -3.89 -18.54 15.20
N SER A 123 -3.64 -18.22 16.46
CA SER A 123 -4.01 -19.09 17.59
C SER A 123 -5.53 -19.18 17.73
N GLN A 124 -6.01 -20.23 18.41
CA GLN A 124 -7.46 -20.39 18.68
C GLN A 124 -8.05 -19.18 19.41
N LYS A 125 -7.30 -18.59 20.36
CA LYS A 125 -7.70 -17.37 21.05
C LYS A 125 -7.81 -16.18 20.10
N GLN A 126 -6.86 -16.01 19.17
CA GLN A 126 -6.94 -14.91 18.20
C GLN A 126 -8.10 -15.11 17.22
N ARG A 127 -8.29 -16.34 16.72
CA ARG A 127 -9.39 -16.67 15.81
C ARG A 127 -10.77 -16.44 16.44
N SER A 128 -10.91 -16.64 17.76
CA SER A 128 -12.16 -16.38 18.49
C SER A 128 -12.43 -14.91 18.78
N GLN A 129 -11.51 -14.00 18.44
CA GLN A 129 -11.70 -12.54 18.57
C GLN A 129 -12.00 -11.89 17.22
N ILE A 130 -12.21 -12.68 16.16
CA ILE A 130 -12.41 -12.20 14.81
C ILE A 130 -13.67 -12.86 14.25
N SER A 131 -14.58 -12.05 13.71
CA SER A 131 -15.71 -12.54 12.91
C SER A 131 -15.51 -12.21 11.44
N ILE A 132 -15.48 -13.22 10.58
CA ILE A 132 -15.28 -13.10 9.14
C ILE A 132 -16.62 -13.18 8.42
N HIS A 133 -17.02 -12.05 7.83
CA HIS A 133 -18.21 -11.89 7.01
C HIS A 133 -17.81 -11.88 5.53
N LEU A 134 -18.22 -12.90 4.78
CA LEU A 134 -17.91 -13.06 3.36
C LEU A 134 -19.16 -12.82 2.50
N LEU A 135 -19.20 -11.69 1.79
CA LEU A 135 -20.27 -11.35 0.85
C LEU A 135 -19.94 -11.85 -0.56
N PHE A 136 -20.74 -12.79 -1.05
CA PHE A 136 -20.80 -13.13 -2.47
C PHE A 136 -21.68 -12.12 -3.21
N ALA A 137 -21.04 -11.09 -3.75
CA ALA A 137 -21.69 -9.93 -4.38
C ALA A 137 -22.13 -10.21 -5.82
N LEU A 138 -22.94 -11.26 -5.99
CA LEU A 138 -23.59 -11.64 -7.24
C LEU A 138 -25.09 -11.79 -6.99
N THR A 139 -25.92 -11.37 -7.95
CA THR A 139 -27.37 -11.61 -7.88
C THR A 139 -27.74 -13.09 -7.94
N THR A 140 -26.80 -13.94 -8.34
CA THR A 140 -26.91 -15.40 -8.26
C THR A 140 -25.60 -15.93 -7.66
N PRO A 141 -25.53 -16.14 -6.34
CA PRO A 141 -24.29 -16.49 -5.64
C PRO A 141 -23.63 -17.77 -6.15
N THR A 142 -24.41 -18.76 -6.59
CA THR A 142 -23.94 -20.03 -7.16
C THR A 142 -23.16 -19.88 -8.46
N ASN A 143 -23.20 -18.72 -9.11
CA ASN A 143 -22.35 -18.43 -10.27
C ASN A 143 -20.88 -18.21 -9.87
N HIS A 144 -20.60 -17.94 -8.59
CA HIS A 144 -19.24 -17.85 -8.07
C HIS A 144 -18.65 -19.25 -7.88
N PRO A 145 -17.49 -19.58 -8.47
CA PRO A 145 -16.89 -20.92 -8.38
C PRO A 145 -16.70 -21.42 -6.94
N ASP A 146 -16.29 -20.53 -6.04
CA ASP A 146 -16.03 -20.91 -4.64
C ASP A 146 -17.27 -21.02 -3.74
N TYR A 147 -18.46 -20.53 -4.16
CA TYR A 147 -19.62 -20.40 -3.26
C TYR A 147 -20.04 -21.72 -2.60
N ASN A 148 -19.98 -22.83 -3.35
CA ASN A 148 -20.38 -24.15 -2.89
C ASN A 148 -19.23 -24.97 -2.28
N HIS A 149 -18.03 -24.39 -2.14
CA HIS A 149 -16.89 -25.14 -1.62
C HIS A 149 -17.04 -25.37 -0.11
N PRO A 150 -16.78 -26.59 0.42
CA PRO A 150 -16.95 -26.87 1.85
C PRO A 150 -16.17 -25.93 2.78
N TRP A 151 -14.97 -25.50 2.38
CA TRP A 151 -14.16 -24.58 3.18
C TRP A 151 -14.88 -23.27 3.48
N VAL A 152 -15.78 -22.80 2.60
CA VAL A 152 -16.48 -21.52 2.81
C VAL A 152 -17.23 -21.54 4.14
N ARG A 153 -18.07 -22.56 4.38
CA ARG A 153 -18.85 -22.68 5.62
C ARG A 153 -18.04 -23.13 6.84
N ASN A 154 -16.84 -23.65 6.60
CA ASN A 154 -15.97 -24.20 7.64
C ASN A 154 -14.89 -23.22 8.10
N ALA A 155 -14.57 -22.21 7.30
CA ALA A 155 -13.51 -21.24 7.59
C ALA A 155 -14.06 -19.87 8.00
N VAL A 156 -15.20 -19.44 7.43
CA VAL A 156 -15.80 -18.13 7.69
C VAL A 156 -16.97 -18.23 8.67
N ASP A 157 -17.28 -17.12 9.36
CA ASP A 157 -18.32 -17.08 10.39
C ASP A 157 -19.70 -16.78 9.77
N ARG A 158 -19.76 -15.83 8.82
CA ARG A 158 -20.99 -15.52 8.09
C ARG A 158 -20.78 -15.51 6.59
N VAL A 159 -21.57 -16.32 5.89
CA VAL A 159 -21.68 -16.31 4.43
C VAL A 159 -22.86 -15.43 4.05
N LEU A 160 -22.59 -14.34 3.36
CA LEU A 160 -23.57 -13.32 3.00
C LEU A 160 -23.86 -13.33 1.50
N THR A 161 -25.10 -13.01 1.19
CA THR A 161 -25.67 -12.81 -0.14
C THR A 161 -26.57 -11.56 -0.11
N TYR A 162 -27.01 -11.08 -1.27
CA TYR A 162 -27.96 -9.96 -1.30
C TYR A 162 -29.28 -10.29 -0.62
N ASP A 163 -29.75 -11.53 -0.71
CA ASP A 163 -31.01 -11.97 -0.08
C ASP A 163 -30.89 -11.99 1.44
N THR A 164 -29.77 -12.50 1.98
CA THR A 164 -29.53 -12.50 3.45
C THR A 164 -29.39 -11.09 4.04
N LEU A 165 -29.07 -10.10 3.20
CA LEU A 165 -28.92 -8.70 3.61
C LEU A 165 -30.14 -7.84 3.24
N ASN A 166 -31.22 -8.45 2.76
CA ASN A 166 -32.44 -7.76 2.30
C ASN A 166 -32.15 -6.64 1.27
N ALA A 167 -31.16 -6.84 0.40
CA ALA A 167 -30.81 -5.88 -0.64
C ALA A 167 -31.71 -6.04 -1.89
N SER A 168 -31.90 -4.95 -2.65
CA SER A 168 -32.75 -4.98 -3.85
C SER A 168 -32.08 -5.73 -5.01
N THR A 169 -32.32 -7.03 -5.09
CA THR A 169 -31.80 -7.92 -6.13
C THR A 169 -32.19 -7.48 -7.56
N PRO A 170 -33.41 -6.96 -7.85
CA PRO A 170 -33.76 -6.49 -9.19
C PRO A 170 -32.87 -5.33 -9.68
N TYR A 171 -32.60 -4.35 -8.81
CA TYR A 171 -31.76 -3.21 -9.15
C TYR A 171 -30.30 -3.63 -9.33
N LEU A 172 -29.78 -4.44 -8.40
CA LEU A 172 -28.41 -4.96 -8.47
C LEU A 172 -28.17 -5.79 -9.72
N LYS A 173 -29.18 -6.48 -10.24
CA LYS A 173 -29.09 -7.23 -11.50
C LYS A 173 -28.89 -6.32 -12.71
N VAL A 174 -29.47 -5.11 -12.69
CA VAL A 174 -29.24 -4.08 -13.71
C VAL A 174 -27.80 -3.58 -13.62
N LEU A 175 -27.32 -3.29 -12.41
CA LEU A 175 -25.95 -2.82 -12.20
C LEU A 175 -24.91 -3.88 -12.59
N GLU A 176 -25.14 -5.16 -12.26
CA GLU A 176 -24.25 -6.27 -12.59
C GLU A 176 -24.10 -6.50 -14.09
N ARG A 177 -25.17 -6.26 -14.88
CA ARG A 177 -25.14 -6.39 -16.34
C ARG A 177 -24.48 -5.20 -17.05
N SER A 178 -24.28 -4.09 -16.35
CA SER A 178 -23.79 -2.84 -16.93
C SER A 178 -22.34 -2.56 -16.54
N ASN A 179 -21.45 -2.53 -17.52
CA ASN A 179 -20.07 -2.07 -17.33
C ASN A 179 -19.98 -0.57 -16.96
N LYS A 180 -21.08 0.19 -17.08
CA LYS A 180 -21.14 1.62 -16.77
C LYS A 180 -21.32 1.91 -15.28
N TYR A 181 -22.04 1.04 -14.55
CA TYR A 181 -22.42 1.26 -13.15
C TYR A 181 -21.55 0.48 -12.14
N THR A 182 -20.37 0.07 -12.58
CA THR A 182 -19.44 -0.71 -11.77
C THR A 182 -19.07 -0.02 -10.45
N SER A 183 -18.79 1.29 -10.48
CA SER A 183 -18.46 2.05 -9.26
C SER A 183 -19.63 2.11 -8.28
N GLU A 184 -20.85 2.27 -8.80
CA GLU A 184 -22.07 2.29 -7.98
C GLU A 184 -22.28 0.97 -7.27
N LYS A 185 -22.22 -0.14 -8.02
CA LYS A 185 -22.32 -1.49 -7.45
C LYS A 185 -21.25 -1.72 -6.39
N SER A 186 -20.00 -1.35 -6.66
CA SER A 186 -18.92 -1.49 -5.67
C SER A 186 -19.17 -0.70 -4.38
N LEU A 187 -19.72 0.52 -4.46
CA LEU A 187 -20.10 1.29 -3.27
C LEU A 187 -21.21 0.62 -2.47
N ILE A 188 -22.22 0.06 -3.16
CA ILE A 188 -23.31 -0.68 -2.52
C ILE A 188 -22.78 -1.94 -1.84
N ASP A 189 -21.98 -2.75 -2.53
CA ASP A 189 -21.44 -4.01 -2.01
C ASP A 189 -20.55 -3.77 -0.78
N TYR A 190 -19.69 -2.75 -0.85
CA TYR A 190 -18.84 -2.35 0.26
C TYR A 190 -19.68 -1.89 1.47
N SER A 191 -20.71 -1.08 1.21
CA SER A 191 -21.63 -0.60 2.27
C SER A 191 -22.41 -1.74 2.91
N LEU A 192 -22.84 -2.73 2.13
CA LEU A 192 -23.55 -3.92 2.62
C LEU A 192 -22.67 -4.77 3.53
N SER A 193 -21.43 -5.02 3.14
CA SER A 193 -20.47 -5.77 3.95
C SER A 193 -20.12 -5.02 5.24
N LEU A 194 -19.85 -3.72 5.16
CA LEU A 194 -19.56 -2.89 6.33
C LEU A 194 -20.75 -2.81 7.30
N ARG A 195 -21.98 -2.68 6.75
CA ARG A 195 -23.21 -2.71 7.54
C ARG A 195 -23.39 -4.04 8.25
N SER A 196 -23.12 -5.16 7.59
CA SER A 196 -23.22 -6.48 8.22
C SER A 196 -22.30 -6.61 9.44
N CYS A 197 -21.07 -6.08 9.38
CA CYS A 197 -20.19 -6.01 10.56
C CYS A 197 -20.77 -5.10 11.64
N TYR A 198 -21.24 -3.92 11.27
CA TYR A 198 -21.78 -2.94 12.21
C TYR A 198 -23.01 -3.45 12.98
N THR A 199 -23.92 -4.15 12.30
CA THR A 199 -25.16 -4.66 12.92
C THR A 199 -24.99 -6.04 13.55
N GLY A 200 -24.10 -6.88 13.02
CA GLY A 200 -23.94 -8.26 13.47
C GLY A 200 -22.95 -8.46 14.62
N THR A 201 -22.14 -7.44 14.94
CA THR A 201 -21.07 -7.53 15.94
C THR A 201 -21.01 -6.27 16.81
N ASP A 202 -20.46 -6.40 18.03
CA ASP A 202 -20.12 -5.27 18.90
C ASP A 202 -18.71 -4.70 18.64
N ALA A 203 -18.03 -5.20 17.61
CA ALA A 203 -16.61 -4.95 17.43
C ALA A 203 -16.26 -3.46 17.35
N PRO A 204 -15.21 -3.00 18.04
CA PRO A 204 -14.77 -1.61 18.00
C PRO A 204 -14.08 -1.24 16.67
N TYR A 205 -13.60 -2.23 15.92
CA TYR A 205 -12.91 -2.03 14.64
C TYR A 205 -13.41 -3.00 13.58
N PHE A 206 -13.47 -2.52 12.33
CA PHE A 206 -13.85 -3.32 11.16
C PHE A 206 -12.74 -3.29 10.12
N LEU A 207 -12.27 -4.47 9.70
CA LEU A 207 -11.32 -4.63 8.61
C LEU A 207 -12.08 -4.95 7.33
N MET A 208 -12.02 -4.06 6.35
CA MET A 208 -12.56 -4.28 5.01
C MET A 208 -11.46 -4.79 4.07
N LEU A 209 -11.76 -5.88 3.37
CA LEU A 209 -10.83 -6.56 2.46
C LEU A 209 -11.41 -6.76 1.06
N GLU A 210 -10.54 -6.62 0.05
CA GLU A 210 -10.76 -7.17 -1.28
C GLU A 210 -10.47 -8.69 -1.31
N ASP A 211 -11.03 -9.40 -2.30
CA ASP A 211 -10.97 -10.86 -2.46
C ASP A 211 -9.68 -11.40 -3.11
N ASP A 212 -8.67 -10.55 -3.32
CA ASP A 212 -7.42 -10.88 -4.01
C ASP A 212 -6.16 -10.42 -3.26
N LEU A 213 -6.15 -10.72 -1.96
CA LEU A 213 -5.09 -10.38 -1.02
C LEU A 213 -4.44 -11.61 -0.39
N VAL A 214 -3.22 -11.41 0.11
CA VAL A 214 -2.52 -12.35 1.00
C VAL A 214 -2.02 -11.60 2.24
N ALA A 215 -2.26 -12.18 3.42
CA ALA A 215 -1.85 -11.60 4.71
C ALA A 215 -0.51 -12.13 5.22
N GLN A 216 0.24 -11.30 5.95
CA GLN A 216 1.36 -11.73 6.78
C GLN A 216 0.88 -12.69 7.89
N PRO A 217 1.68 -13.68 8.35
CA PRO A 217 1.27 -14.62 9.40
C PRO A 217 0.84 -13.95 10.71
N SER A 218 1.52 -12.87 11.11
CA SER A 218 1.26 -12.12 12.34
C SER A 218 0.43 -10.85 12.12
N TRP A 219 -0.35 -10.77 11.04
CA TRP A 219 -1.12 -9.58 10.67
C TRP A 219 -2.04 -9.10 11.80
N TYR A 220 -2.71 -10.04 12.49
CA TYR A 220 -3.68 -9.72 13.54
C TYR A 220 -3.02 -9.07 14.76
N GLU A 221 -1.91 -9.66 15.22
CA GLU A 221 -1.14 -9.11 16.34
C GLU A 221 -0.59 -7.74 16.00
N SER A 222 0.04 -7.58 14.84
CA SER A 222 0.60 -6.31 14.39
C SER A 222 -0.49 -5.23 14.26
N THR A 223 -1.65 -5.58 13.71
CA THR A 223 -2.77 -4.66 13.53
C THR A 223 -3.37 -4.23 14.86
N THR A 224 -3.66 -5.17 15.76
CA THR A 224 -4.26 -4.86 17.07
C THR A 224 -3.30 -4.08 17.97
N GLN A 225 -1.99 -4.36 17.91
CA GLN A 225 -0.97 -3.56 18.58
C GLN A 225 -0.92 -2.13 18.02
N ALA A 226 -0.93 -1.96 16.70
CA ALA A 226 -0.97 -0.64 16.07
C ALA A 226 -2.19 0.16 16.52
N ILE A 227 -3.37 -0.45 16.53
CA ILE A 227 -4.61 0.16 16.99
C ILE A 227 -4.49 0.62 18.45
N ARG A 228 -4.01 -0.25 19.36
CA ARG A 228 -3.79 0.13 20.77
C ARG A 228 -2.87 1.33 20.91
N LYS A 229 -1.78 1.38 20.14
CA LYS A 229 -0.83 2.50 20.13
C LYS A 229 -1.47 3.78 19.59
N ILE A 230 -2.25 3.70 18.52
CA ILE A 230 -3.03 4.82 17.96
C ILE A 230 -3.98 5.38 19.02
N THR A 231 -4.72 4.53 19.73
CA THR A 231 -5.60 4.95 20.82
C THR A 231 -4.81 5.67 21.92
N LEU A 232 -3.68 5.12 22.36
CA LEU A 232 -2.82 5.74 23.38
C LEU A 232 -2.24 7.08 22.92
N TRP A 233 -1.81 7.20 21.67
CA TRP A 233 -1.28 8.45 21.12
C TRP A 233 -2.37 9.52 20.96
N SER A 234 -3.58 9.10 20.59
CA SER A 234 -4.74 9.99 20.52
C SER A 234 -5.10 10.54 21.90
N GLN A 235 -5.16 9.69 22.94
CA GLN A 235 -5.39 10.11 24.33
C GLN A 235 -4.32 11.08 24.85
N ARG A 236 -3.08 10.97 24.35
CA ARG A 236 -1.95 11.85 24.72
C ARG A 236 -1.85 13.11 23.85
N GLY A 237 -2.74 13.30 22.87
CA GLY A 237 -2.70 14.44 21.95
C GLY A 237 -1.55 14.42 20.94
N VAL A 238 -0.87 13.29 20.75
CA VAL A 238 0.20 13.12 19.75
C VAL A 238 -0.37 12.93 18.34
N LEU A 239 -1.54 12.31 18.25
CA LEU A 239 -2.25 12.00 17.02
C LEU A 239 -3.70 12.48 17.13
N SER A 240 -4.28 12.96 16.01
CA SER A 240 -5.67 13.42 16.01
C SER A 240 -6.64 12.27 16.35
N PRO A 241 -7.57 12.42 17.30
CA PRO A 241 -8.61 11.41 17.53
C PRO A 241 -9.46 11.14 16.28
N ASP A 242 -9.51 12.10 15.37
CA ASP A 242 -10.31 12.05 14.16
C ASP A 242 -9.52 11.46 12.97
N TRP A 243 -9.27 10.16 13.02
CA TRP A 243 -8.76 9.38 11.89
C TRP A 243 -9.86 8.51 11.27
N LEU A 244 -9.81 8.32 9.96
CA LEU A 244 -10.82 7.58 9.18
C LEU A 244 -10.51 6.09 9.12
N TYR A 245 -9.28 5.72 8.78
CA TYR A 245 -8.84 4.33 8.69
C TYR A 245 -7.35 4.14 8.91
N LEU A 246 -6.98 2.90 9.23
CA LEU A 246 -5.62 2.38 9.21
C LEU A 246 -5.46 1.46 8.00
N ARG A 247 -4.56 1.82 7.10
CA ARG A 247 -4.24 1.09 5.88
C ARG A 247 -3.20 -0.01 6.18
N LEU A 248 -3.54 -1.24 5.82
CA LEU A 248 -2.67 -2.42 6.00
C LEU A 248 -1.92 -2.82 4.71
N PHE A 249 -2.34 -2.28 3.56
CA PHE A 249 -1.67 -2.44 2.28
C PHE A 249 -1.36 -1.08 1.66
N TRP A 250 -0.11 -0.86 1.23
CA TRP A 250 0.28 0.32 0.46
C TRP A 250 1.37 -0.06 -0.54
N THR A 251 1.57 0.78 -1.56
CA THR A 251 2.55 0.55 -2.62
C THR A 251 3.48 1.75 -2.77
N GLU A 252 4.75 1.44 -2.96
CA GLU A 252 5.86 2.37 -3.19
C GLU A 252 5.67 3.20 -4.46
N LYS A 253 4.83 2.73 -5.40
CA LYS A 253 4.52 3.40 -6.66
C LYS A 253 4.06 4.85 -6.48
N PHE A 254 3.32 5.14 -5.41
CA PHE A 254 2.82 6.48 -5.13
C PHE A 254 3.73 7.30 -4.21
N LEU A 255 4.78 6.67 -3.64
CA LEU A 255 5.73 7.32 -2.73
C LEU A 255 6.93 7.95 -3.46
N GLY A 256 6.84 8.11 -4.78
CA GLY A 256 7.88 8.70 -5.62
C GLY A 256 8.06 10.22 -5.46
N TRP A 257 8.76 10.82 -6.41
CA TRP A 257 8.89 12.27 -6.53
C TRP A 257 7.58 12.86 -7.05
N ASN A 258 6.91 13.63 -6.21
CA ASN A 258 5.58 14.17 -6.51
C ASN A 258 5.69 15.62 -6.99
N SER A 259 5.05 15.91 -8.12
CA SER A 259 5.14 17.24 -8.78
C SER A 259 4.63 18.39 -7.91
N GLU A 260 3.74 18.10 -6.97
CA GLU A 260 3.17 19.03 -6.00
C GLU A 260 4.23 19.66 -5.09
N ASN A 261 5.34 18.95 -4.87
CA ASN A 261 6.43 19.38 -4.00
C ASN A 261 7.63 19.94 -4.79
N TRP A 262 7.45 20.33 -6.05
CA TRP A 262 8.54 20.84 -6.91
C TRP A 262 9.29 22.01 -6.29
N LEU A 263 8.60 22.91 -5.59
CA LEU A 263 9.22 24.07 -4.96
C LEU A 263 10.17 23.66 -3.84
N GLU A 264 9.75 22.68 -3.02
CA GLU A 264 10.60 22.11 -1.97
C GLU A 264 11.85 21.47 -2.59
N TYR A 265 11.68 20.69 -3.65
CA TYR A 265 12.79 20.06 -4.38
C TYR A 265 13.76 21.08 -4.97
N LEU A 266 13.24 22.17 -5.51
CA LEU A 266 14.03 23.28 -6.02
C LEU A 266 14.81 23.97 -4.90
N LEU A 267 14.16 24.29 -3.77
CA LEU A 267 14.79 24.93 -2.63
C LEU A 267 15.93 24.08 -2.07
N TRP A 268 15.74 22.78 -1.89
CA TRP A 268 16.82 21.88 -1.47
C TRP A 268 17.96 21.80 -2.49
N SER A 269 17.64 21.77 -3.78
CA SER A 269 18.65 21.75 -4.85
C SER A 269 19.48 23.05 -4.88
N LEU A 270 18.82 24.19 -4.69
CA LEU A 270 19.47 25.49 -4.58
C LEU A 270 20.31 25.60 -3.30
N LEU A 271 19.81 25.07 -2.18
CA LEU A 271 20.54 25.03 -0.92
C LEU A 271 21.82 24.21 -1.08
N VAL A 272 21.75 22.99 -1.61
CA VAL A 272 22.92 22.13 -1.85
C VAL A 272 23.93 22.83 -2.78
N THR A 273 23.46 23.44 -3.87
CA THR A 273 24.32 24.17 -4.81
C THR A 273 25.01 25.36 -4.13
N SER A 274 24.27 26.11 -3.31
CA SER A 274 24.79 27.26 -2.55
C SER A 274 25.79 26.82 -1.50
N THR A 275 25.54 25.73 -0.79
CA THR A 275 26.47 25.15 0.19
C THR A 275 27.77 24.73 -0.49
N VAL A 276 27.73 24.07 -1.65
CA VAL A 276 28.93 23.71 -2.41
C VAL A 276 29.70 24.96 -2.86
N ALA A 277 29.00 26.01 -3.31
CA ALA A 277 29.63 27.28 -3.69
C ALA A 277 30.32 27.95 -2.49
N LEU A 278 29.64 28.04 -1.34
CA LEU A 278 30.17 28.64 -0.11
C LEU A 278 31.37 27.87 0.43
N LEU A 279 31.28 26.53 0.49
CA LEU A 279 32.40 25.68 0.89
C LEU A 279 33.57 25.80 -0.08
N GLY A 280 33.32 25.89 -1.38
CA GLY A 280 34.36 26.15 -2.38
C GLY A 280 35.04 27.50 -2.17
N LEU A 281 34.28 28.56 -1.94
CA LEU A 281 34.83 29.90 -1.65
C LEU A 281 35.61 29.93 -0.33
N ALA A 282 35.11 29.27 0.71
CA ALA A 282 35.80 29.15 1.99
C ALA A 282 37.10 28.37 1.86
N ALA A 283 37.07 27.20 1.21
CA ALA A 283 38.25 26.37 0.94
C ALA A 283 39.30 27.13 0.12
N ARG A 284 38.87 27.93 -0.87
CA ARG A 284 39.77 28.82 -1.62
C ARG A 284 40.44 29.85 -0.72
N ARG A 285 39.75 30.39 0.28
CA ARG A 285 40.31 31.39 1.22
C ARG A 285 41.26 30.76 2.22
N THR A 286 41.00 29.53 2.66
CA THR A 286 41.74 28.90 3.76
C THR A 286 42.86 27.95 3.31
N LEU A 287 42.71 27.29 2.16
CA LEU A 287 43.65 26.27 1.67
C LEU A 287 44.44 26.76 0.47
N ARG A 288 45.76 26.92 0.63
CA ARG A 288 46.69 27.26 -0.46
C ARG A 288 46.54 26.38 -1.71
N PRO A 289 46.45 25.03 -1.64
CA PRO A 289 46.31 24.21 -2.85
C PRO A 289 44.95 24.37 -3.56
N ALA A 290 43.91 24.83 -2.85
CA ALA A 290 42.58 25.05 -3.43
C ALA A 290 42.49 26.35 -4.23
N GLN A 291 43.38 27.32 -3.97
CA GLN A 291 43.44 28.59 -4.70
C GLN A 291 43.73 28.40 -6.20
N ASP A 292 44.60 27.44 -6.53
CA ASP A 292 44.95 27.10 -7.91
C ASP A 292 43.83 26.39 -8.67
N ILE A 293 42.95 25.68 -7.95
CA ILE A 293 41.92 24.81 -8.53
C ILE A 293 40.60 25.55 -8.66
N LEU A 294 40.14 26.19 -7.56
CA LEU A 294 38.83 26.82 -7.42
C LEU A 294 38.80 28.25 -8.01
N THR A 295 39.19 28.38 -9.27
CA THR A 295 38.97 29.61 -10.05
C THR A 295 37.46 29.88 -10.22
N ASN A 296 37.06 31.13 -10.49
CA ASN A 296 35.64 31.48 -10.67
C ASN A 296 34.98 30.64 -11.78
N ALA A 297 35.68 30.43 -12.90
CA ALA A 297 35.20 29.60 -14.00
C ALA A 297 35.04 28.13 -13.60
N PHE A 298 35.98 27.58 -12.81
CA PHE A 298 35.89 26.20 -12.34
C PHE A 298 34.80 26.02 -11.28
N LEU A 299 34.62 26.99 -10.39
CA LEU A 299 33.53 26.97 -9.41
C LEU A 299 32.16 27.05 -10.11
N ALA A 300 32.04 27.89 -11.14
CA ALA A 300 30.85 27.93 -11.98
C ALA A 300 30.60 26.58 -12.68
N LEU A 301 31.63 25.93 -13.21
CA LEU A 301 31.53 24.59 -13.79
C LEU A 301 31.04 23.56 -12.75
N LEU A 302 31.59 23.57 -11.54
CA LEU A 302 31.14 22.67 -10.47
C LEU A 302 29.67 22.90 -10.11
N CYS A 303 29.26 24.15 -9.90
CA CYS A 303 27.91 24.49 -9.47
C CYS A 303 26.86 24.35 -10.57
N LEU A 304 27.21 24.57 -11.85
CA LEU A 304 26.26 24.55 -12.97
C LEU A 304 26.29 23.23 -13.77
N VAL A 305 27.28 22.38 -13.57
CA VAL A 305 27.39 21.09 -14.29
C VAL A 305 27.51 19.93 -13.31
N CYS A 306 28.57 19.88 -12.49
CA CYS A 306 28.83 18.71 -11.64
C CYS A 306 27.74 18.50 -10.57
N VAL A 307 27.36 19.56 -9.86
CA VAL A 307 26.32 19.50 -8.83
C VAL A 307 24.96 19.13 -9.44
N PRO A 308 24.48 19.80 -10.51
CA PRO A 308 23.26 19.38 -11.19
C PRO A 308 23.27 17.93 -11.68
N LEU A 309 24.40 17.42 -12.19
CA LEU A 309 24.49 16.00 -12.58
C LEU A 309 24.26 15.04 -11.41
N VAL A 310 24.82 15.34 -10.23
CA VAL A 310 24.61 14.53 -9.02
C VAL A 310 23.17 14.66 -8.51
N ILE A 311 22.59 15.87 -8.56
CA ILE A 311 21.19 16.10 -8.19
C ILE A 311 20.25 15.31 -9.13
N VAL A 312 20.48 15.37 -10.44
CA VAL A 312 19.74 14.57 -11.43
C VAL A 312 19.86 13.09 -11.13
N LEU A 313 21.06 12.61 -10.78
CA LEU A 313 21.24 11.21 -10.41
C LEU A 313 20.49 10.83 -9.12
N TYR A 314 20.43 11.73 -8.12
CA TYR A 314 19.66 11.53 -6.89
C TYR A 314 18.16 11.39 -7.18
N PHE A 315 17.59 12.25 -8.02
CA PHE A 315 16.20 12.11 -8.46
C PHE A 315 16.00 10.85 -9.31
N ALA A 316 16.92 10.57 -10.24
CA ALA A 316 16.86 9.39 -11.10
C ALA A 316 16.96 8.06 -10.33
N ALA A 317 17.66 8.04 -9.20
CA ALA A 317 17.72 6.88 -8.32
C ALA A 317 16.37 6.53 -7.68
N GLY A 318 15.41 7.46 -7.65
CA GLY A 318 14.08 7.22 -7.09
C GLY A 318 14.04 7.47 -5.58
N ARG A 319 12.90 8.01 -5.12
CA ARG A 319 12.73 8.50 -3.75
C ARG A 319 12.82 7.38 -2.72
N VAL A 320 12.24 6.22 -2.99
CA VAL A 320 12.17 5.10 -2.04
C VAL A 320 13.56 4.53 -1.80
N THR A 321 14.41 4.50 -2.83
CA THR A 321 15.80 4.06 -2.72
C THR A 321 16.63 5.02 -1.88
N VAL A 322 16.55 6.33 -2.15
CA VAL A 322 17.46 7.32 -1.55
C VAL A 322 16.97 7.85 -0.19
N GLN A 323 15.66 7.89 0.05
CA GLN A 323 15.08 8.34 1.33
C GLN A 323 14.74 7.18 2.28
N ARG A 324 15.11 5.95 1.91
CA ARG A 324 14.77 4.67 2.54
C ARG A 324 13.26 4.35 2.46
N PRO A 325 12.89 3.05 2.49
CA PRO A 325 11.50 2.67 2.68
C PRO A 325 10.94 3.20 4.00
N MET A 326 9.61 3.29 4.08
CA MET A 326 8.91 3.78 5.27
C MET A 326 9.42 3.05 6.52
N ARG A 327 9.92 3.81 7.49
CA ARG A 327 10.42 3.24 8.75
C ARG A 327 9.30 2.46 9.44
N PRO A 328 9.61 1.40 10.21
CA PRO A 328 8.56 0.67 10.91
C PRO A 328 7.79 1.58 11.88
N GLY A 329 6.47 1.38 11.97
CA GLY A 329 5.55 2.18 12.79
C GLY A 329 4.28 2.59 12.04
N VAL A 330 3.53 3.49 12.66
CA VAL A 330 2.30 4.06 12.08
C VAL A 330 2.63 5.39 11.42
N HIS A 331 2.23 5.57 10.17
CA HIS A 331 2.47 6.77 9.39
C HIS A 331 1.17 7.49 9.08
N ARG A 332 1.18 8.82 9.13
CA ARG A 332 0.10 9.62 8.56
C ARG A 332 0.26 9.69 7.04
N MET A 333 -0.69 9.11 6.32
CA MET A 333 -0.69 9.00 4.86
C MET A 333 -1.96 9.64 4.28
N ASN A 334 -2.09 10.95 4.48
CA ASN A 334 -3.21 11.75 3.96
C ASN A 334 -3.14 12.02 2.46
N LYS A 335 -1.96 11.87 1.86
CA LYS A 335 -1.70 12.05 0.43
C LYS A 335 -0.94 10.85 -0.09
N HIS A 336 -1.05 10.61 -1.39
CA HIS A 336 -0.33 9.57 -2.11
C HIS A 336 -0.57 8.15 -1.55
N GLY A 337 -1.63 7.99 -0.76
CA GLY A 337 -2.21 6.69 -0.49
C GLY A 337 -2.97 6.22 -1.71
N CYS A 338 -2.90 4.93 -2.01
CA CYS A 338 -3.85 4.33 -2.93
C CYS A 338 -4.64 3.25 -2.24
N CYS A 339 -5.84 3.11 -2.80
CA CYS A 339 -6.56 1.87 -2.92
C CYS A 339 -7.23 1.38 -1.62
N SER A 340 -8.27 0.58 -1.79
CA SER A 340 -9.19 0.15 -0.73
C SER A 340 -9.02 -1.33 -0.36
N GLN A 341 -7.87 -1.94 -0.69
CA GLN A 341 -7.71 -3.38 -0.53
C GLN A 341 -7.80 -3.83 0.92
N ALA A 342 -7.14 -3.13 1.84
CA ALA A 342 -7.11 -3.51 3.25
C ALA A 342 -7.12 -2.30 4.17
N LEU A 343 -8.31 -1.97 4.67
CA LEU A 343 -8.57 -0.78 5.49
C LEU A 343 -9.29 -1.17 6.79
N VAL A 344 -8.73 -0.76 7.93
CA VAL A 344 -9.38 -0.90 9.24
C VAL A 344 -10.08 0.41 9.60
N PHE A 345 -11.36 0.35 9.90
CA PHE A 345 -12.19 1.48 10.32
C PHE A 345 -12.55 1.36 11.81
N PRO A 346 -12.49 2.45 12.59
CA PRO A 346 -13.11 2.48 13.90
C PRO A 346 -14.64 2.50 13.74
N ARG A 347 -15.34 1.78 14.61
CA ARG A 347 -16.80 1.64 14.61
C ARG A 347 -17.52 2.99 14.55
N GLU A 348 -16.99 3.99 15.25
CA GLU A 348 -17.56 5.34 15.35
C GLU A 348 -17.70 6.06 14.00
N LYS A 349 -16.79 5.79 13.04
CA LYS A 349 -16.80 6.45 11.72
C LYS A 349 -17.73 5.76 10.72
N VAL A 350 -18.20 4.55 11.03
CA VAL A 350 -18.94 3.70 10.09
C VAL A 350 -20.29 4.28 9.69
N PRO A 351 -21.14 4.81 10.60
CA PRO A 351 -22.40 5.44 10.20
C PRO A 351 -22.19 6.56 9.17
N GLN A 352 -21.18 7.40 9.38
CA GLN A 352 -20.84 8.50 8.48
C GLN A 352 -20.31 8.01 7.13
N ILE A 353 -19.49 6.95 7.12
CA ILE A 353 -19.03 6.30 5.89
C ILE A 353 -20.22 5.76 5.09
N LEU A 354 -21.14 5.05 5.74
CA LEU A 354 -22.32 4.47 5.10
C LEU A 354 -23.24 5.53 4.49
N GLU A 355 -23.46 6.64 5.19
CA GLU A 355 -24.24 7.77 4.68
C GLU A 355 -23.58 8.41 3.46
N TYR A 356 -22.27 8.67 3.53
CA TYR A 356 -21.54 9.29 2.43
C TYR A 356 -21.41 8.38 1.21
N MET A 357 -21.22 7.07 1.41
CA MET A 357 -21.21 6.09 0.32
C MET A 357 -22.55 6.03 -0.39
N LYS A 358 -23.68 6.07 0.36
CA LYS A 358 -25.02 6.15 -0.22
C LYS A 358 -25.16 7.41 -1.09
N LYS A 359 -24.81 8.58 -0.54
CA LYS A 359 -24.83 9.85 -1.27
C LYS A 359 -24.01 9.80 -2.57
N MET A 360 -22.86 9.15 -2.55
CA MET A 360 -21.98 9.04 -3.73
C MET A 360 -22.41 7.96 -4.72
N ALA A 361 -23.11 6.92 -4.27
CA ALA A 361 -23.74 5.94 -5.14
C ALA A 361 -24.90 6.57 -5.92
N ASP A 362 -25.69 7.44 -5.27
CA ASP A 362 -26.82 8.14 -5.89
C ASP A 362 -26.39 9.31 -6.82
N ALA A 363 -25.08 9.61 -6.90
CA ALA A 363 -24.57 10.70 -7.72
C ALA A 363 -24.60 10.36 -9.22
N THR A 364 -24.74 11.37 -10.09
CA THR A 364 -24.77 11.20 -11.56
C THR A 364 -23.56 10.46 -12.11
N THR A 365 -22.39 10.62 -11.47
CA THR A 365 -21.16 9.91 -11.83
C THR A 365 -20.52 9.29 -10.58
N PRO A 366 -20.92 8.06 -10.20
CA PRO A 366 -20.38 7.39 -9.03
C PRO A 366 -18.87 7.16 -9.17
N LYS A 367 -18.13 7.46 -8.11
CA LYS A 367 -16.68 7.24 -8.03
C LYS A 367 -16.38 5.91 -7.34
N PRO A 368 -15.24 5.26 -7.64
CA PRO A 368 -14.89 4.03 -6.96
C PRO A 368 -14.69 4.25 -5.44
N VAL A 369 -14.71 3.15 -4.68
CA VAL A 369 -14.69 3.16 -3.21
C VAL A 369 -13.50 3.96 -2.66
N ASP A 370 -12.30 3.73 -3.19
CA ASP A 370 -11.07 4.43 -2.80
C ASP A 370 -11.21 5.96 -2.89
N THR A 371 -11.68 6.46 -4.03
CA THR A 371 -11.86 7.88 -4.30
C THR A 371 -12.94 8.48 -3.41
N THR A 372 -14.01 7.72 -3.15
CA THR A 372 -15.10 8.13 -2.27
C THR A 372 -14.61 8.27 -0.82
N LEU A 373 -13.83 7.32 -0.31
CA LEU A 373 -13.24 7.40 1.03
C LEU A 373 -12.23 8.54 1.16
N GLU A 374 -11.38 8.75 0.16
CA GLU A 374 -10.41 9.86 0.17
C GLU A 374 -11.12 11.23 0.11
N ARG A 375 -12.25 11.35 -0.61
CA ARG A 375 -13.08 12.56 -0.60
C ARG A 375 -13.74 12.80 0.75
N LEU A 376 -14.33 11.76 1.35
CA LEU A 376 -14.87 11.82 2.72
C LEU A 376 -13.80 12.33 3.70
N ALA A 377 -12.61 11.72 3.68
CA ALA A 377 -11.52 12.13 4.56
C ALA A 377 -11.10 13.58 4.35
N ASN A 378 -11.07 14.07 3.10
CA ASN A 378 -10.72 15.46 2.81
C ASN A 378 -11.80 16.45 3.24
N GLU A 379 -13.08 16.14 3.00
CA GLU A 379 -14.20 17.02 3.37
C GLU A 379 -14.35 17.16 4.89
N TYR A 380 -14.17 16.06 5.63
CA TYR A 380 -14.29 16.04 7.09
C TYR A 380 -12.95 16.17 7.83
N GLN A 381 -11.86 16.42 7.09
CA GLN A 381 -10.50 16.57 7.62
C GLN A 381 -10.02 15.39 8.47
N PHE A 382 -10.42 14.17 8.12
CA PHE A 382 -9.97 12.98 8.81
C PHE A 382 -8.55 12.57 8.40
N ASP A 383 -7.75 12.22 9.40
CA ASP A 383 -6.44 11.63 9.17
C ASP A 383 -6.57 10.20 8.64
N ARG A 384 -5.68 9.83 7.73
CA ARG A 384 -5.54 8.48 7.17
C ARG A 384 -4.20 7.94 7.60
N LEU A 385 -4.22 6.77 8.22
CA LEU A 385 -3.03 6.15 8.79
C LEU A 385 -2.60 4.97 7.92
N ALA A 386 -1.32 4.62 7.93
CA ALA A 386 -0.78 3.44 7.27
C ALA A 386 0.21 2.73 8.20
N LEU A 387 0.16 1.39 8.21
CA LEU A 387 1.08 0.56 8.98
C LEU A 387 2.28 0.17 8.12
N ALA A 388 3.49 0.39 8.64
CA ALA A 388 4.75 -0.06 8.05
C ALA A 388 5.46 -1.03 9.03
N PRO A 389 5.90 -2.22 8.58
CA PRO A 389 5.71 -2.78 7.24
C PRO A 389 4.22 -3.13 6.95
N PRO A 390 3.85 -3.23 5.67
CA PRO A 390 2.49 -3.58 5.26
C PRO A 390 2.16 -5.03 5.67
N GLN A 391 0.93 -5.24 6.13
CA GLN A 391 0.46 -6.54 6.65
C GLN A 391 -0.28 -7.37 5.60
N MET A 392 -0.59 -6.78 4.45
CA MET A 392 -1.34 -7.40 3.35
C MET A 392 -0.62 -7.10 2.03
N GLN A 393 -0.78 -7.97 1.03
CA GLN A 393 -0.29 -7.79 -0.34
C GLN A 393 -1.38 -8.12 -1.36
N HIS A 394 -1.53 -7.26 -2.36
CA HIS A 394 -2.42 -7.45 -3.49
C HIS A 394 -1.84 -8.44 -4.50
N VAL A 395 -2.52 -9.55 -4.72
CA VAL A 395 -2.07 -10.66 -5.60
C VAL A 395 -2.97 -10.84 -6.83
N GLY A 396 -3.99 -9.99 -6.96
CA GLY A 396 -4.90 -9.95 -8.10
C GLY A 396 -4.20 -9.51 -9.38
N ALA A 397 -3.83 -10.48 -10.22
CA ALA A 397 -3.13 -10.25 -11.49
C ALA A 397 -3.96 -9.58 -12.59
N ALA A 398 -5.28 -9.48 -12.41
CA ALA A 398 -6.20 -8.71 -13.24
C ALA A 398 -7.27 -8.12 -12.33
N SER A 399 -7.59 -6.84 -12.56
CA SER A 399 -8.80 -6.27 -11.97
C SER A 399 -10.00 -7.04 -12.52
N TYR A 400 -11.08 -7.18 -11.73
CA TYR A 400 -12.35 -7.70 -12.25
C TYR A 400 -12.89 -6.85 -13.44
N LYS A 401 -12.31 -5.67 -13.66
CA LYS A 401 -12.59 -4.74 -14.77
C LYS A 401 -11.81 -5.02 -16.07
N GLU A 402 -10.80 -5.90 -16.06
CA GLU A 402 -9.97 -6.14 -17.25
C GLU A 402 -10.56 -7.23 -18.17
N GLU A 403 -10.56 -6.95 -19.48
CA GLU A 403 -10.94 -7.90 -20.52
C GLU A 403 -9.85 -8.98 -20.69
N GLU A 404 -10.23 -10.25 -20.64
CA GLU A 404 -9.36 -11.42 -20.82
C GLU A 404 -8.48 -11.33 -22.09
N LYS A 405 -8.98 -10.71 -23.17
CA LYS A 405 -8.25 -10.53 -24.44
C LYS A 405 -7.06 -9.56 -24.36
N LYS A 406 -7.04 -8.64 -23.39
CA LYS A 406 -5.92 -7.71 -23.16
C LYS A 406 -4.91 -8.26 -22.15
N TRP A 407 -5.25 -9.37 -21.49
CA TRP A 407 -4.42 -9.96 -20.47
C TRP A 407 -3.24 -10.72 -21.10
N ARG A 408 -2.03 -10.18 -20.91
CA ARG A 408 -0.79 -10.90 -21.24
C ARG A 408 -0.37 -11.71 -20.03
N LYS A 409 -0.30 -13.04 -20.17
CA LYS A 409 0.30 -13.92 -19.15
C LYS A 409 1.65 -13.33 -18.75
N GLY A 410 1.72 -13.01 -17.48
CA GLY A 410 2.94 -12.49 -16.92
C GLY A 410 4.05 -13.51 -16.81
N GLU A 411 5.26 -13.02 -16.62
CA GLU A 411 6.40 -13.82 -16.19
C GLU A 411 6.21 -14.42 -14.78
N TYR A 412 5.36 -13.80 -13.96
CA TYR A 412 5.02 -14.29 -12.62
C TYR A 412 3.54 -14.67 -12.53
N ALA A 413 3.25 -15.70 -11.73
CA ALA A 413 1.90 -16.25 -11.51
C ALA A 413 1.00 -15.34 -10.65
N VAL A 414 1.60 -14.40 -9.92
CA VAL A 414 0.91 -13.33 -9.18
C VAL A 414 1.46 -11.99 -9.64
N ARG A 415 0.59 -10.99 -9.72
CA ARG A 415 0.94 -9.62 -10.07
C ARG A 415 -0.01 -8.68 -9.34
N GLY A 416 0.50 -7.52 -8.94
CA GLY A 416 -0.36 -6.40 -8.61
C GLY A 416 -0.95 -5.82 -9.89
N ALA A 417 -2.27 -5.74 -9.99
CA ALA A 417 -2.92 -5.08 -11.13
C ALA A 417 -2.36 -3.66 -11.29
N HIS A 418 -2.07 -3.23 -12.53
CA HIS A 418 -1.50 -1.91 -12.84
C HIS A 418 -0.22 -1.53 -12.06
N GLY A 419 0.56 -2.51 -11.57
CA GLY A 419 1.78 -2.26 -10.80
C GLY A 419 1.54 -1.87 -9.34
N VAL A 420 0.34 -2.16 -8.80
CA VAL A 420 -0.02 -1.99 -7.39
C VAL A 420 0.57 -3.17 -6.59
N TRP A 421 1.85 -3.06 -6.26
CA TRP A 421 2.63 -4.09 -5.58
C TRP A 421 3.37 -3.49 -4.40
N SER A 422 3.44 -4.18 -3.27
CA SER A 422 4.20 -3.71 -2.11
C SER A 422 5.55 -4.42 -2.06
N MET A 423 6.61 -3.67 -2.34
CA MET A 423 7.98 -4.22 -2.29
C MET A 423 8.41 -4.48 -0.84
N GLU A 424 7.94 -3.68 0.12
CA GLU A 424 8.20 -3.90 1.54
C GLU A 424 7.49 -5.14 2.09
N PHE A 425 6.30 -5.49 1.60
CA PHE A 425 5.65 -6.75 2.01
C PHE A 425 6.53 -7.97 1.69
N GLU A 426 7.19 -7.94 0.53
CA GLU A 426 8.08 -9.01 0.09
C GLU A 426 9.33 -9.16 0.96
N LYS A 427 9.66 -8.18 1.83
CA LYS A 427 10.82 -8.23 2.72
C LYS A 427 10.45 -8.25 4.21
N ALA A 428 9.21 -7.91 4.55
CA ALA A 428 8.74 -7.75 5.92
C ALA A 428 8.90 -9.03 6.78
N TYR A 429 8.91 -10.20 6.13
CA TYR A 429 9.13 -11.50 6.77
C TYR A 429 10.59 -11.69 7.25
N GLU A 430 11.55 -10.98 6.67
CA GLU A 430 12.98 -11.06 7.03
C GLU A 430 13.34 -10.08 8.15
N SER A 431 12.69 -8.91 8.17
CA SER A 431 13.05 -7.79 9.04
C SER A 431 12.52 -7.90 10.47
N THR A 432 11.64 -8.86 10.74
CA THR A 432 10.92 -8.93 12.01
C THR A 432 10.95 -10.36 12.53
N PRO A 433 11.79 -10.68 13.54
CA PRO A 433 11.67 -11.94 14.25
C PRO A 433 10.24 -12.10 14.76
N TYR A 434 9.72 -13.33 14.73
CA TYR A 434 8.41 -13.67 15.29
C TYR A 434 8.31 -13.10 16.74
N GLY A 435 7.47 -12.09 16.96
CA GLY A 435 7.27 -11.43 18.25
C GLY A 435 8.08 -10.14 18.54
N ALA A 436 8.90 -9.63 17.60
CA ALA A 436 9.59 -8.34 17.78
C ALA A 436 8.69 -7.16 17.37
N THR A 437 8.25 -6.36 18.34
CA THR A 437 7.32 -5.24 18.12
C THR A 437 8.02 -4.02 17.53
N THR A 438 7.78 -3.73 16.25
CA THR A 438 8.30 -2.55 15.53
C THR A 438 7.36 -1.33 15.59
N ILE A 439 6.25 -1.41 16.33
CA ILE A 439 5.15 -0.42 16.30
C ILE A 439 5.21 0.51 17.52
N ASP A 440 6.38 1.10 17.77
CA ASP A 440 6.57 2.06 18.87
C ASP A 440 6.61 3.53 18.43
N HIS A 441 6.57 3.77 17.12
CA HIS A 441 6.77 5.09 16.55
C HIS A 441 5.57 5.53 15.71
N TYR A 442 5.21 6.80 15.87
CA TYR A 442 4.30 7.52 14.99
C TYR A 442 5.11 8.48 14.11
N TRP A 443 4.85 8.43 12.82
CA TRP A 443 5.50 9.25 11.79
C TRP A 443 4.47 10.21 11.18
N PRO A 444 4.48 11.49 11.56
CA PRO A 444 3.49 12.46 11.08
C PRO A 444 3.72 12.93 9.64
N HIS A 445 4.87 12.61 9.03
CA HIS A 445 5.32 13.12 7.73
C HIS A 445 5.93 12.05 6.84
#